data_AF-K1XX77-F1
#
_entry.id   AF-K1XX77-F1
#
_cell.length_a   1.000
_cell.length_b   1.000
_cell.length_c   1.000
_cell.angle_alpha   90.00
_cell.angle_beta   90.00
_cell.angle_gamma   90.00
#
_symmetry.space_group_name_H-M   'P 1'
#
loop_
_entity.id
_entity.type
_entity.pdbx_description
1 polymer ?
#
loop_
_entity_poly.entity_id
_entity_poly.type
_entity_poly.pdbx_seq_one_letter_code
_entity_poly.pdbx_strand_id
1 'polypeptide(L)'
;MILKEIPDIRIFWSHDPRITAQWGNLDPYKEVSNYPPVYKDISLVVPKEKFQKDLKEEQKSGELELTRDTESNFFAITGIIRDVWGDLIEEVKIIDMYENDAKFWEEKTSLTINITFRSIERTLTNEEINKVYFEIREKMKGGLGYELR
;
A
#
# COMPACT_ATOMS: atom_id res chain seq x y z
N MET A 1 3.30 11.42 -15.86
CA MET A 1 4.18 10.24 -15.92
C MET A 1 5.32 10.42 -16.92
N ILE A 2 5.16 10.89 -18.17
CA ILE A 2 6.32 11.46 -18.91
C ILE A 2 5.96 12.80 -19.57
N LEU A 3 5.01 12.82 -20.52
CA LEU A 3 4.70 14.03 -21.31
C LEU A 3 4.21 15.23 -20.49
N LYS A 4 3.26 15.02 -19.57
CA LYS A 4 2.71 16.07 -18.69
C LYS A 4 3.31 16.04 -17.28
N GLU A 5 4.37 15.26 -17.04
CA GLU A 5 5.06 15.16 -15.74
C GLU A 5 4.15 14.81 -14.53
N ILE A 6 2.99 14.20 -14.78
CA ILE A 6 2.05 13.78 -13.72
C ILE A 6 2.74 12.83 -12.72
N PRO A 7 2.80 13.16 -11.41
CA PRO A 7 3.56 12.42 -10.40
C PRO A 7 2.85 11.16 -9.91
N ASP A 8 1.52 11.12 -10.00
CA ASP A 8 0.69 10.02 -9.49
C ASP A 8 -0.35 9.63 -10.54
N ILE A 9 -0.42 8.34 -10.86
CA ILE A 9 -1.39 7.81 -11.80
C ILE A 9 -2.84 8.03 -11.33
N ARG A 10 -3.08 8.12 -10.02
CA ARG A 10 -4.40 8.37 -9.41
C ARG A 10 -5.04 9.68 -9.89
N ILE A 11 -4.23 10.64 -10.34
CA ILE A 11 -4.69 11.94 -10.89
C ILE A 11 -5.58 11.75 -12.12
N PHE A 12 -5.39 10.69 -12.91
CA PHE A 12 -6.22 10.41 -14.09
C PHE A 12 -7.68 10.05 -13.75
N TRP A 13 -7.93 9.54 -12.54
CA TRP A 13 -9.27 9.16 -12.09
C TRP A 13 -9.89 10.19 -11.14
N SER A 14 -9.24 11.33 -10.90
CA SER A 14 -9.84 12.41 -10.11
C SER A 14 -10.95 13.13 -10.87
N HIS A 15 -12.00 13.48 -10.13
CA HIS A 15 -13.13 14.25 -10.64
C HIS A 15 -13.01 15.75 -10.32
N ASP A 16 -11.89 16.19 -9.76
CA ASP A 16 -11.67 17.59 -9.38
C ASP A 16 -11.68 18.49 -10.63
N PRO A 17 -12.54 19.54 -10.67
CA PRO A 17 -12.57 20.52 -11.75
C PRO A 17 -11.21 21.17 -12.05
N ARG A 18 -10.37 21.35 -11.02
CA ARG A 18 -9.02 21.95 -11.14
C ARG A 18 -8.05 21.04 -11.88
N ILE A 19 -8.25 19.72 -11.79
CA ILE A 19 -7.44 18.71 -12.49
C ILE A 19 -7.99 18.53 -13.91
N THR A 20 -9.30 18.29 -14.03
CA THR A 20 -9.96 18.01 -15.30
C THR A 20 -9.87 19.17 -16.30
N ALA A 21 -9.83 20.42 -15.83
CA ALA A 21 -9.62 21.59 -16.68
C ALA A 21 -8.25 21.61 -17.40
N GLN A 22 -7.25 20.86 -16.93
CA GLN A 22 -5.89 20.85 -17.48
C GLN A 22 -5.70 19.83 -18.63
N TRP A 23 -6.74 19.07 -18.99
CA TRP A 23 -6.71 18.06 -20.05
C TRP A 23 -6.86 18.63 -21.46
N GLY A 24 -7.25 19.90 -21.60
CA GLY A 24 -7.46 20.54 -22.90
C GLY A 24 -6.18 20.83 -23.72
N ASN A 25 -5.00 20.60 -23.16
CA ASN A 25 -3.72 20.86 -23.84
C ASN A 25 -2.61 19.87 -23.40
N LEU A 26 -1.39 20.06 -23.91
CA LEU A 26 -0.23 19.22 -23.60
C LEU A 26 0.74 19.83 -22.60
N ASP A 27 0.38 20.95 -21.96
CA ASP A 27 1.26 21.60 -20.97
C ASP A 27 1.50 20.67 -19.77
N PRO A 28 2.64 20.79 -19.06
CA PRO A 28 2.88 20.07 -17.83
C PRO A 28 1.74 20.24 -16.82
N TYR A 29 1.42 19.17 -16.10
CA TYR A 29 0.40 19.20 -15.06
C TYR A 29 0.81 20.14 -13.93
N LYS A 30 -0.10 21.04 -13.55
CA LYS A 30 0.06 21.93 -12.40
C LYS A 30 -0.64 21.33 -11.20
N GLU A 31 0.11 21.06 -10.15
CA GLU A 31 -0.45 20.55 -8.90
C GLU A 31 -1.49 21.52 -8.33
N VAL A 32 -2.69 21.01 -8.06
CA VAL A 32 -3.83 21.82 -7.61
C VAL A 32 -3.92 21.94 -6.08
N SER A 33 -3.35 20.97 -5.37
CA SER A 33 -3.14 20.93 -3.92
C SER A 33 -2.48 19.59 -3.56
N ASN A 34 -1.46 19.60 -2.71
CA ASN A 34 -0.87 18.37 -2.20
C ASN A 34 -1.28 18.20 -0.73
N TYR A 35 -2.20 17.26 -0.47
CA TYR A 35 -2.71 17.03 0.88
C TYR A 35 -1.72 16.19 1.69
N PRO A 36 -1.60 16.42 3.02
CA PRO A 36 -0.66 15.68 3.84
C PRO A 36 -1.03 14.18 3.86
N PRO A 37 -0.02 13.29 3.75
CA PRO A 37 -0.25 11.86 3.86
C PRO A 37 -0.49 11.47 5.33
N VAL A 38 -1.17 10.34 5.53
CA VAL A 38 -1.35 9.67 6.81
C VAL A 38 -0.71 8.30 6.71
N TYR A 39 0.15 7.95 7.65
CA TYR A 39 0.87 6.68 7.67
C TYR A 39 0.25 5.72 8.70
N LYS A 40 0.16 4.44 8.35
CA LYS A 40 -0.20 3.37 9.28
C LYS A 40 0.66 2.14 9.06
N ASP A 41 1.12 1.56 10.16
CA ASP A 41 1.89 0.32 10.15
C ASP A 41 1.02 -0.86 10.61
N ILE A 42 1.15 -1.98 9.90
CA ILE A 42 0.54 -3.25 10.26
C ILE A 42 1.64 -4.29 10.39
N SER A 43 1.75 -4.89 11.58
CA SER A 43 2.60 -6.04 11.82
C SER A 43 1.77 -7.32 11.78
N LEU A 44 2.22 -8.28 10.97
CA LEU A 44 1.58 -9.56 10.70
C LEU A 44 2.54 -10.69 11.07
N VAL A 45 2.02 -11.73 11.70
CA VAL A 45 2.76 -12.99 11.87
C VAL A 45 2.47 -13.87 10.65
N VAL A 46 3.52 -14.12 9.86
CA VAL A 46 3.43 -14.84 8.58
C VAL A 46 4.41 -16.02 8.55
N PRO A 47 4.15 -17.06 7.75
CA PRO A 47 5.10 -18.15 7.54
C PRO A 47 6.39 -17.65 6.85
N LYS A 48 7.55 -17.99 7.41
CA LYS A 48 8.87 -17.50 6.98
C LYS A 48 9.20 -17.80 5.52
N GLU A 49 8.91 -19.02 5.08
CA GLU A 49 9.23 -19.50 3.72
C GLU A 49 8.47 -18.75 2.61
N LYS A 50 7.30 -18.20 2.95
CA LYS A 50 6.38 -17.58 1.99
C LYS A 50 6.74 -16.15 1.60
N PHE A 51 7.51 -15.44 2.44
CA PHE A 51 7.84 -14.01 2.26
C PHE A 51 9.33 -13.75 2.00
N GLN A 52 10.20 -14.78 2.10
CA GLN A 52 11.63 -14.64 1.81
C GLN A 52 11.95 -14.26 0.34
N LYS A 53 11.06 -14.57 -0.60
CA LYS A 53 11.22 -14.19 -2.02
C LYS A 53 10.85 -12.72 -2.22
N ASP A 54 9.68 -12.32 -1.73
CA ASP A 54 9.16 -10.95 -1.81
C ASP A 54 10.17 -9.93 -1.25
N LEU A 55 10.80 -10.23 -0.10
CA LEU A 55 11.81 -9.36 0.51
C LEU A 55 13.10 -9.22 -0.29
N LYS A 56 13.54 -10.30 -0.95
CA LYS A 56 14.75 -10.27 -1.78
C LYS A 56 14.52 -9.51 -3.08
N GLU A 57 13.29 -9.49 -3.58
CA GLU A 57 12.87 -8.72 -4.75
C GLU A 57 12.76 -7.24 -4.41
N GLU A 58 12.08 -6.88 -3.31
CA GLU A 58 11.91 -5.48 -2.89
C GLU A 58 13.26 -4.79 -2.59
N GLN A 59 14.22 -5.51 -2.01
CA GLN A 59 15.59 -5.01 -1.78
C GLN A 59 16.44 -4.84 -3.04
N LYS A 60 16.08 -5.49 -4.16
CA LYS A 60 16.90 -5.49 -5.39
C LYS A 60 16.52 -4.41 -6.40
N SER A 61 15.27 -3.98 -6.43
CA SER A 61 14.77 -3.09 -7.50
C SER A 61 14.03 -1.85 -7.00
N GLY A 62 13.55 -1.78 -5.76
CA GLY A 62 12.60 -0.72 -5.37
C GLY A 62 11.28 -0.73 -6.17
N GLU A 63 11.12 -1.71 -7.06
CA GLU A 63 9.95 -1.99 -7.89
C GLU A 63 9.68 -3.48 -7.76
N LEU A 64 8.53 -3.85 -7.16
CA LEU A 64 8.06 -5.23 -7.18
C LEU A 64 7.82 -5.62 -8.65
N GLU A 65 8.64 -6.51 -9.21
CA GLU A 65 8.35 -7.08 -10.51
C GLU A 65 7.11 -7.96 -10.39
N LEU A 66 5.98 -7.48 -10.92
CA LEU A 66 4.75 -8.25 -11.11
C LEU A 66 5.01 -9.38 -12.12
N THR A 67 5.72 -10.42 -11.70
CA THR A 67 5.89 -11.62 -12.50
C THR A 67 4.59 -12.41 -12.45
N ARG A 68 4.11 -12.82 -13.62
CA ARG A 68 2.81 -13.47 -13.86
C ARG A 68 2.65 -14.84 -13.17
N ASP A 69 3.72 -15.35 -12.56
CA ASP A 69 3.86 -16.72 -12.08
C ASP A 69 4.13 -16.84 -10.56
N THR A 70 4.16 -15.74 -9.81
CA THR A 70 4.20 -15.80 -8.35
C THR A 70 2.84 -15.41 -7.78
N GLU A 71 2.17 -16.37 -7.17
CA GLU A 71 1.22 -16.11 -6.08
C GLU A 71 2.00 -15.49 -4.91
N SER A 72 2.50 -14.26 -5.10
CA SER A 72 3.19 -13.53 -4.06
C SER A 72 2.17 -13.24 -2.96
N ASN A 73 2.47 -13.68 -1.74
CA ASN A 73 1.59 -13.45 -0.61
C ASN A 73 1.45 -11.94 -0.33
N PHE A 74 2.45 -11.15 -0.73
CA PHE A 74 2.35 -9.69 -0.75
C PHE A 74 1.29 -9.18 -1.74
N PHE A 75 1.13 -9.80 -2.91
CA PHE A 75 0.05 -9.44 -3.84
C PHE A 75 -1.34 -9.73 -3.23
N ALA A 76 -1.50 -10.85 -2.53
CA ALA A 76 -2.74 -11.15 -1.81
C ALA A 76 -3.03 -10.11 -0.70
N ILE A 77 -2.01 -9.73 0.07
CA ILE A 77 -2.11 -8.69 1.10
C ILE A 77 -2.48 -7.33 0.49
N THR A 78 -1.78 -6.89 -0.56
CA THR A 78 -2.05 -5.61 -1.23
C THR A 78 -3.41 -5.62 -1.91
N GLY A 79 -3.86 -6.77 -2.44
CA GLY A 79 -5.21 -6.95 -2.96
C GLY A 79 -6.29 -6.69 -1.90
N ILE A 80 -6.15 -7.28 -0.71
CA ILE A 80 -7.07 -7.04 0.42
C ILE A 80 -7.05 -5.56 0.85
N ILE A 81 -5.86 -4.97 0.96
CA ILE A 81 -5.70 -3.55 1.34
C ILE A 81 -6.41 -2.65 0.32
N ARG A 82 -6.21 -2.90 -0.99
CA ARG A 82 -6.83 -2.13 -2.08
C ARG A 82 -8.34 -2.36 -2.20
N ASP A 83 -8.85 -3.54 -1.88
CA ASP A 83 -10.29 -3.83 -1.87
C ASP A 83 -11.06 -3.04 -0.81
N VAL A 84 -10.40 -2.74 0.33
CA VAL A 84 -11.02 -1.90 1.36
C VAL A 84 -11.16 -0.46 0.86
N TRP A 85 -10.05 0.22 0.51
CA TRP A 85 -10.09 1.64 0.15
C TRP A 85 -9.02 2.04 -0.89
N GLY A 86 -9.11 1.45 -2.09
CA GLY A 86 -8.11 1.56 -3.15
C GLY A 86 -7.71 2.98 -3.58
N ASP A 87 -8.65 3.93 -3.64
CA ASP A 87 -8.39 5.27 -4.14
C ASP A 87 -7.56 6.13 -3.18
N LEU A 88 -7.63 5.86 -1.87
CA LEU A 88 -6.89 6.60 -0.86
C LEU A 88 -5.48 6.06 -0.60
N ILE A 89 -5.21 4.83 -1.02
CA ILE A 89 -3.91 4.20 -0.80
C ILE A 89 -2.95 4.71 -1.89
N GLU A 90 -1.95 5.45 -1.45
CA GLU A 90 -0.86 5.89 -2.31
C GLU A 90 0.14 4.77 -2.51
N GLU A 91 0.58 4.16 -1.41
CA GLU A 91 1.68 3.22 -1.42
C GLU A 91 1.57 2.21 -0.28
N VAL A 92 2.01 0.98 -0.55
CA VAL A 92 2.15 -0.09 0.45
C VAL A 92 3.57 -0.64 0.32
N LYS A 93 4.35 -0.58 1.41
CA LYS A 93 5.76 -0.99 1.46
C LYS A 93 6.03 -1.93 2.61
N ILE A 94 6.93 -2.88 2.43
CA ILE A 94 7.45 -3.67 3.55
C ILE A 94 8.58 -2.86 4.20
N ILE A 95 8.45 -2.51 5.47
CA ILE A 95 9.49 -1.78 6.21
C ILE A 95 10.46 -2.76 6.88
N ASP A 96 9.92 -3.80 7.49
CA ASP A 96 10.70 -4.65 8.39
C ASP A 96 10.24 -6.10 8.34
N MET A 97 11.20 -7.00 8.52
CA MET A 97 10.94 -8.40 8.81
C MET A 97 11.78 -8.79 10.02
N TYR A 98 11.08 -9.18 11.08
CA TYR A 98 11.68 -9.56 12.34
C TYR A 98 11.48 -11.05 12.64
N GLU A 99 12.58 -11.78 12.67
CA GLU A 99 12.64 -13.20 13.04
C GLU A 99 13.02 -13.34 14.52
N ASN A 100 12.28 -14.15 15.28
CA ASN A 100 12.63 -14.45 16.67
C ASN A 100 12.03 -15.79 17.12
N ASP A 101 12.87 -16.82 17.14
CA ASP A 101 12.49 -18.20 17.45
C ASP A 101 12.00 -18.39 18.92
N ALA A 102 12.25 -17.43 19.80
CA ALA A 102 11.77 -17.45 21.19
C ALA A 102 10.39 -16.79 21.36
N LYS A 103 9.94 -15.98 20.39
CA LYS A 103 8.62 -15.30 20.41
C LYS A 103 7.68 -15.81 19.32
N PHE A 104 8.23 -16.41 18.28
CA PHE A 104 7.52 -17.01 17.16
C PHE A 104 7.93 -18.48 17.08
N TRP A 105 7.01 -19.36 16.70
CA TRP A 105 7.36 -20.74 16.35
C TRP A 105 8.45 -20.70 15.26
N GLU A 106 9.38 -21.66 15.21
CA GLU A 106 10.56 -21.66 14.30
C GLU A 106 10.23 -21.34 12.82
N GLU A 107 8.99 -21.57 12.40
CA GLU A 107 8.50 -21.37 11.03
C GLU A 107 7.77 -20.03 10.80
N LYS A 108 7.59 -19.19 11.82
CA LYS A 108 6.86 -17.91 11.74
C LYS A 108 7.81 -16.71 11.87
N THR A 109 7.52 -15.65 11.12
CA THR A 109 8.23 -14.37 11.17
C THR A 109 7.24 -13.21 11.29
N SER A 110 7.69 -12.09 11.83
CA SER A 110 6.90 -10.86 11.97
C SER A 110 7.21 -9.94 10.80
N LEU A 111 6.25 -9.75 9.90
CA LEU A 111 6.32 -8.84 8.77
C LEU A 111 5.65 -7.51 9.12
N THR A 112 6.33 -6.39 8.94
CA THR A 112 5.75 -5.05 9.15
C THR A 112 5.62 -4.31 7.83
N ILE A 113 4.39 -3.91 7.52
CA ILE A 113 4.00 -3.21 6.30
C ILE A 113 3.57 -1.80 6.69
N ASN A 114 4.07 -0.81 5.95
CA ASN A 114 3.60 0.57 6.04
C ASN A 114 2.69 0.89 4.87
N ILE A 115 1.56 1.49 5.22
CA ILE A 115 0.55 1.94 4.28
C ILE A 115 0.53 3.47 4.34
N THR A 116 0.77 4.08 3.19
CA THR A 116 0.66 5.54 3.00
C THR A 116 -0.70 5.86 2.40
N PHE A 117 -1.50 6.59 3.17
CA PHE A 117 -2.80 7.10 2.73
C PHE A 117 -2.66 8.56 2.31
N ARG A 118 -3.06 8.90 1.10
CA ARG A 118 -3.17 10.29 0.64
C ARG A 118 -4.35 10.41 -0.31
N SER A 119 -5.19 11.41 -0.09
CA SER A 119 -6.24 11.80 -1.03
C SER A 119 -5.72 12.93 -1.94
N ILE A 120 -6.13 12.90 -3.20
CA ILE A 120 -5.84 13.98 -4.16
C ILE A 120 -6.80 15.16 -3.98
N GLU A 121 -7.94 14.95 -3.31
CA GLU A 121 -9.06 15.89 -3.31
C GLU A 121 -9.30 16.55 -1.94
N ARG A 122 -8.81 15.95 -0.83
CA ARG A 122 -9.00 16.50 0.52
C ARG A 122 -7.97 16.03 1.55
N THR A 123 -7.94 16.69 2.70
CA THR A 123 -7.19 16.21 3.87
C THR A 123 -7.87 14.99 4.48
N LEU A 124 -7.07 13.97 4.79
CA LEU A 124 -7.52 12.78 5.51
C LEU A 124 -7.46 12.99 7.01
N THR A 125 -8.48 12.50 7.72
CA THR A 125 -8.50 12.55 9.18
C THR A 125 -8.02 11.24 9.78
N ASN A 126 -7.34 11.31 10.93
CA ASN A 126 -6.89 10.11 11.63
C ASN A 126 -8.04 9.16 12.00
N GLU A 127 -9.22 9.70 12.33
CA GLU A 127 -10.39 8.89 12.69
C GLU A 127 -10.92 8.07 11.52
N GLU A 128 -10.97 8.66 10.32
CA GLU A 128 -11.37 7.97 9.10
C GLU A 128 -10.38 6.85 8.75
N ILE A 129 -9.09 7.17 8.78
CA ILE A 129 -8.04 6.19 8.48
C ILE A 129 -7.97 5.08 9.55
N ASN A 130 -8.30 5.38 10.80
CA ASN A 130 -8.40 4.35 11.83
C ASN A 130 -9.52 3.34 11.53
N LYS A 131 -10.69 3.78 11.02
CA LYS A 131 -11.76 2.86 10.63
C LYS A 131 -11.30 1.90 9.52
N VAL A 132 -10.67 2.47 8.49
CA VAL A 132 -10.08 1.71 7.38
C VAL A 132 -9.02 0.73 7.88
N TYR A 133 -8.14 1.18 8.77
CA TYR A 133 -7.10 0.36 9.39
C TYR A 133 -7.69 -0.85 10.13
N PHE A 134 -8.76 -0.66 10.91
CA PHE A 134 -9.43 -1.77 11.60
C PHE A 134 -10.13 -2.73 10.64
N GLU A 135 -10.76 -2.23 9.58
CA GLU A 135 -11.38 -3.09 8.57
C GLU A 135 -10.35 -3.94 7.82
N ILE A 136 -9.20 -3.35 7.44
CA ILE A 136 -8.08 -4.08 6.84
C ILE A 136 -7.61 -5.19 7.78
N ARG A 137 -7.46 -4.88 9.07
CA ARG A 137 -7.09 -5.88 10.09
C ARG A 137 -8.07 -7.04 10.17
N GLU A 138 -9.38 -6.76 10.17
CA GLU A 138 -10.40 -7.81 10.21
C GLU A 138 -10.39 -8.66 8.94
N LYS A 139 -10.29 -8.05 7.75
CA LYS A 139 -10.20 -8.78 6.47
C LYS A 139 -8.92 -9.61 6.38
N MET A 140 -7.78 -9.13 6.88
CA MET A 140 -6.53 -9.91 6.90
C MET A 140 -6.66 -11.16 7.79
N LYS A 141 -7.29 -11.01 8.96
CA LYS A 141 -7.54 -12.14 9.87
C LYS A 141 -8.52 -13.14 9.27
N GLY A 142 -9.60 -12.68 8.64
CA GLY A 142 -10.64 -13.54 8.05
C GLY A 142 -10.25 -14.17 6.72
N GLY A 143 -9.51 -13.46 5.87
CA GLY A 143 -9.17 -13.89 4.51
C GLY A 143 -7.90 -14.73 4.41
N LEU A 144 -6.84 -14.35 5.15
CA LEU A 144 -5.53 -15.03 5.07
C LEU A 144 -5.18 -15.82 6.35
N GLY A 145 -5.96 -15.65 7.43
CA GLY A 145 -5.69 -16.31 8.71
C GLY A 145 -4.43 -15.83 9.42
N TYR A 146 -3.90 -14.65 9.04
CA TYR A 146 -2.72 -14.09 9.68
C TYR A 146 -3.05 -13.49 11.06
N GLU A 147 -2.17 -13.75 12.02
CA GLU A 147 -2.27 -13.18 13.36
C GLU A 147 -1.67 -11.78 13.35
N LEU A 148 -2.47 -10.79 13.78
CA LEU A 148 -1.99 -9.42 13.95
C LEU A 148 -1.22 -9.31 15.26
N ARG A 149 -0.09 -8.59 15.21
CA ARG A 149 0.72 -8.27 16.38
C ARG A 149 0.35 -6.92 16.99
#